data_AF-A0A7C7W330-F1
#
_entry.id   AF-A0A7C7W330-F1
#
_cell.length_a   1.000
_cell.length_b   1.000
_cell.length_c   1.000
_cell.angle_alpha   90.00
_cell.angle_beta   90.00
_cell.angle_gamma   90.00
#
_symmetry.space_group_name_H-M   'P 1'
#
loop_
_entity.id
_entity.type
_entity.pdbx_description
1 polymer ?
#
loop_
_entity_poly.entity_id
_entity_poly.type
_entity_poly.pdbx_seq_one_letter_code
_entity_poly.pdbx_strand_id
1 'polypeptide(L)'
;MRVVFWKELADLFGSKRFIILFFLILIVAGASVYLAGQSLQETPPQDPSYVYLSLFTRGAGGLPSFLSFLAFFGPLIGVLLGFDAVNSEFSRGTVSRVLAQPIYRDSWINGKFLAGLATLALALAGIILIIFGLGLYALGFPPGGGELARMFTFFVIGLVYLGFWLALGILFSILFRQAASSALASVAVWLFFT
;
A
#
# COMPACT_ATOMS: atom_id res chain seq x y z
N MET A 1 -19.71 10.55 8.16
CA MET A 1 -18.45 9.82 7.90
C MET A 1 -18.67 8.43 7.27
N ARG A 2 -19.44 7.51 7.89
CA ARG A 2 -19.64 6.13 7.40
C ARG A 2 -20.10 6.03 5.94
N VAL A 3 -21.04 6.86 5.51
CA VAL A 3 -21.55 6.85 4.12
C VAL A 3 -20.46 7.21 3.11
N VAL A 4 -19.64 8.22 3.41
CA VAL A 4 -18.50 8.62 2.56
C VAL A 4 -17.48 7.48 2.50
N PHE A 5 -17.13 6.88 3.64
CA PHE A 5 -16.19 5.77 3.70
C PHE A 5 -16.59 4.60 2.78
N TRP A 6 -17.84 4.10 2.88
CA TRP A 6 -18.28 2.95 2.09
C TRP A 6 -18.35 3.26 0.60
N LYS A 7 -18.76 4.48 0.23
CA LYS A 7 -18.76 4.93 -1.16
C LYS A 7 -17.33 4.95 -1.73
N GLU A 8 -16.42 5.64 -1.05
CA GLU A 8 -15.03 5.79 -1.54
C GLU A 8 -14.29 4.45 -1.55
N LEU A 9 -14.55 3.57 -0.57
CA LEU A 9 -14.00 2.22 -0.56
C LEU A 9 -14.46 1.42 -1.79
N ALA A 10 -15.76 1.48 -2.12
CA ALA A 10 -16.30 0.81 -3.30
C ALA A 10 -15.72 1.38 -4.61
N ASP A 11 -15.58 2.70 -4.70
CA ASP A 11 -15.00 3.37 -5.87
C ASP A 11 -13.52 2.98 -6.08
N LEU A 12 -12.74 2.90 -4.99
CA LEU A 12 -11.33 2.50 -5.04
C LEU A 12 -11.17 1.04 -5.48
N PHE A 13 -11.90 0.10 -4.86
CA PHE A 13 -11.83 -1.32 -5.20
C PHE A 13 -12.37 -1.62 -6.61
N GLY A 14 -13.40 -0.90 -7.06
CA GLY A 14 -13.96 -1.06 -8.40
C GLY A 14 -13.11 -0.42 -9.51
N SER A 15 -12.09 0.35 -9.16
CA SER A 15 -11.28 1.05 -10.14
C SER A 15 -10.32 0.11 -10.88
N LYS A 16 -10.27 0.23 -12.22
CA LYS A 16 -9.27 -0.48 -13.04
C LYS A 16 -7.84 -0.17 -12.61
N ARG A 17 -7.60 1.06 -12.12
CA ARG A 17 -6.30 1.52 -11.62
C ARG A 17 -5.84 0.69 -10.43
N PHE A 18 -6.72 0.49 -9.45
CA PHE A 18 -6.42 -0.35 -8.29
C PHE A 18 -6.12 -1.78 -8.70
N ILE A 19 -6.93 -2.38 -9.57
CA ILE A 19 -6.72 -3.75 -10.05
C ILE A 19 -5.35 -3.89 -10.72
N ILE A 20 -4.99 -2.98 -11.63
CA ILE A 20 -3.68 -2.99 -12.30
C ILE A 20 -2.54 -2.88 -11.30
N LEU A 21 -2.61 -1.93 -10.36
CA LEU A 21 -1.58 -1.75 -9.33
C LEU A 21 -1.47 -2.98 -8.42
N PHE A 22 -2.60 -3.55 -8.01
CA PHE A 22 -2.64 -4.72 -7.14
C PHE A 22 -1.96 -5.92 -7.82
N PHE A 23 -2.31 -6.22 -9.07
CA PHE A 23 -1.68 -7.33 -9.81
C PHE A 23 -0.20 -7.08 -10.09
N LEU A 24 0.19 -5.84 -10.41
CA LEU A 24 1.60 -5.48 -10.59
C LEU A 24 2.41 -5.78 -9.32
N ILE A 25 1.93 -5.32 -8.17
CA ILE A 25 2.59 -5.54 -6.88
C ILE A 25 2.61 -7.04 -6.56
N LEU A 26 1.49 -7.74 -6.78
CA LEU A 26 1.38 -9.18 -6.52
C LEU A 26 2.43 -9.97 -7.32
N ILE A 27 2.60 -9.67 -8.61
CA ILE A 27 3.58 -10.34 -9.47
C ILE A 27 5.00 -10.09 -8.97
N VAL A 28 5.35 -8.83 -8.72
CA VAL A 28 6.72 -8.47 -8.29
C VAL A 28 7.01 -9.06 -6.90
N ALA A 29 6.07 -8.93 -5.96
CA ALA A 29 6.20 -9.47 -4.62
C ALA A 29 6.31 -10.99 -4.64
N GLY A 30 5.45 -11.68 -5.39
CA GLY A 30 5.49 -13.13 -5.56
C GLY A 30 6.81 -13.61 -6.16
N ALA A 31 7.31 -12.94 -7.20
CA ALA A 31 8.60 -13.26 -7.80
C ALA A 31 9.77 -13.05 -6.82
N SER A 32 9.78 -11.93 -6.07
CA SER A 32 10.82 -11.65 -5.07
C SER A 32 10.87 -12.71 -3.97
N VAL A 33 9.71 -13.15 -3.48
CA VAL A 33 9.59 -14.16 -2.42
C VAL A 33 9.96 -15.54 -2.94
N TYR A 34 9.56 -15.89 -4.16
CA TYR A 34 9.91 -17.17 -4.76
C TYR A 34 11.43 -17.34 -4.85
N LEU A 35 12.12 -16.31 -5.35
CA LEU A 35 13.59 -16.30 -5.41
C LEU A 35 14.23 -16.25 -4.03
N ALA A 36 13.66 -15.48 -3.09
CA ALA A 36 14.13 -15.46 -1.72
C ALA A 36 14.05 -16.86 -1.09
N GLY A 37 12.93 -17.58 -1.28
CA GLY A 37 12.73 -18.95 -0.81
C GLY A 37 13.77 -19.94 -1.35
N GLN A 38 14.12 -19.84 -2.64
CA GLN A 38 15.21 -20.63 -3.22
C GLN A 38 16.56 -20.30 -2.57
N SER A 39 16.87 -19.01 -2.39
CA SER A 39 18.10 -18.57 -1.73
C SER A 39 18.20 -19.05 -0.27
N LEU A 40 17.07 -19.19 0.44
CA LEU A 40 17.06 -19.74 1.80
C LEU A 40 17.42 -21.23 1.86
N GLN A 41 17.16 -22.00 0.80
CA GLN A 41 17.61 -23.40 0.73
C GLN A 41 19.13 -23.50 0.56
N GLU A 42 19.72 -22.59 -0.22
CA GLU A 42 21.16 -22.54 -0.47
C GLU A 42 21.94 -21.92 0.70
N THR A 43 21.39 -20.86 1.31
CA THR A 43 22.01 -20.14 2.44
C THR A 43 20.98 -19.95 3.56
N PRO A 44 20.78 -20.98 4.41
CA PRO A 44 19.82 -20.93 5.49
C PRO A 44 20.14 -19.77 6.46
N PRO A 45 19.12 -19.12 7.05
CA PRO A 45 19.32 -18.07 8.04
C PRO A 45 20.12 -18.58 9.23
N GLN A 46 21.05 -17.76 9.73
CA GLN A 46 21.81 -18.07 10.95
C GLN A 46 20.89 -18.19 12.18
N ASP A 47 19.80 -17.41 12.19
CA ASP A 47 18.77 -17.46 13.23
C ASP A 47 17.45 -18.06 12.71
N PRO A 48 17.03 -19.25 13.23
CA PRO A 48 15.77 -19.89 12.85
C PRO A 48 14.52 -19.06 13.17
N SER A 49 14.64 -18.04 14.03
CA SER A 49 13.50 -17.22 14.45
C SER A 49 13.07 -16.16 13.43
N TYR A 50 13.85 -15.91 12.37
CA TYR A 50 13.59 -14.88 11.36
C TYR A 50 13.36 -15.44 9.96
N VAL A 51 13.19 -16.76 9.83
CA VAL A 51 13.11 -17.43 8.53
C VAL A 51 12.00 -16.83 7.70
N TYR A 52 10.83 -16.64 8.29
CA TYR A 52 9.69 -16.07 7.59
C TYR A 52 9.84 -14.59 7.25
N LEU A 53 10.40 -13.78 8.16
CA LEU A 53 10.63 -12.35 7.89
C LEU A 53 11.68 -12.18 6.78
N SER A 54 12.65 -13.09 6.71
CA SER A 54 13.70 -13.07 5.69
C SER A 54 13.18 -13.26 4.27
N LEU A 55 12.01 -13.89 4.08
CA LEU A 55 11.32 -13.94 2.78
C LEU A 55 10.94 -12.56 2.25
N PHE A 56 10.68 -11.60 3.14
CA PHE A 56 10.28 -10.24 2.78
C PHE A 56 11.48 -9.30 2.66
N THR A 57 12.55 -9.54 3.43
CA THR A 57 13.67 -8.60 3.57
C THR A 57 14.92 -9.00 2.81
N ARG A 58 15.05 -10.26 2.38
CA ARG A 58 16.22 -10.74 1.64
C ARG A 58 15.99 -10.63 0.14
N GLY A 59 16.89 -9.97 -0.57
CA GLY A 59 16.91 -9.97 -2.03
C GLY A 59 17.64 -11.20 -2.57
N ALA A 60 17.18 -11.73 -3.70
CA ALA A 60 17.76 -12.91 -4.34
C ALA A 60 17.65 -12.82 -5.87
N GLY A 61 18.61 -13.42 -6.59
CA GLY A 61 18.57 -13.52 -8.07
C GLY A 61 18.60 -12.17 -8.80
N GLY A 62 19.20 -11.13 -8.21
CA GLY A 62 19.26 -9.78 -8.78
C GLY A 62 17.96 -8.97 -8.66
N LEU A 63 16.88 -9.54 -8.11
CA LEU A 63 15.67 -8.79 -7.77
C LEU A 63 15.77 -8.17 -6.38
N PRO A 64 15.25 -6.94 -6.19
CA PRO A 64 15.16 -6.32 -4.88
C PRO A 64 14.22 -7.11 -3.97
N SER A 65 14.48 -7.05 -2.66
CA SER A 65 13.57 -7.64 -1.67
C SER A 65 12.18 -6.98 -1.72
N PHE A 66 11.15 -7.67 -1.22
CA PHE A 66 9.82 -7.07 -1.11
C PHE A 66 9.85 -5.79 -0.26
N LEU A 67 10.63 -5.75 0.82
CA LEU A 67 10.82 -4.53 1.61
C LEU A 67 11.42 -3.39 0.78
N SER A 68 12.46 -3.66 0.00
CA SER A 68 13.07 -2.66 -0.89
C SER A 68 12.10 -2.18 -1.96
N PHE A 69 11.30 -3.09 -2.54
CA PHE A 69 10.26 -2.76 -3.49
C PHE A 69 9.20 -1.86 -2.83
N LEU A 70 8.72 -2.19 -1.63
CA LEU A 70 7.73 -1.41 -0.91
C LEU A 70 8.29 -0.05 -0.49
N ALA A 71 9.56 0.03 -0.09
CA ALA A 71 10.21 1.29 0.25
C ALA A 71 10.36 2.22 -0.96
N PHE A 72 10.58 1.69 -2.16
CA PHE A 72 10.72 2.50 -3.37
C PHE A 72 9.37 2.83 -4.02
N PHE A 73 8.50 1.84 -4.21
CA PHE A 73 7.22 2.01 -4.92
C PHE A 73 6.04 2.35 -3.99
N GLY A 74 6.14 2.09 -2.68
CA GLY A 74 5.12 2.44 -1.71
C GLY A 74 4.71 3.92 -1.73
N PRO A 75 5.66 4.88 -1.81
CA PRO A 75 5.35 6.30 -2.00
C PRO A 75 4.48 6.54 -3.23
N LEU A 76 4.87 5.96 -4.36
CA LEU A 76 4.17 6.10 -5.63
C LEU A 76 2.75 5.51 -5.54
N ILE A 77 2.59 4.35 -4.90
CA ILE A 77 1.29 3.70 -4.68
C ILE A 77 0.38 4.56 -3.79
N GLY A 78 0.89 5.01 -2.63
CA GLY A 78 0.13 5.83 -1.68
C GLY A 78 -0.31 7.15 -2.31
N VAL A 79 0.61 7.82 -3.01
CA VAL A 79 0.33 9.04 -3.76
C VAL A 79 -0.69 8.79 -4.87
N LEU A 80 -0.55 7.73 -5.66
CA LEU A 80 -1.47 7.41 -6.77
C LEU A 80 -2.91 7.20 -6.32
N LEU A 81 -3.14 6.74 -5.08
CA LEU A 81 -4.49 6.62 -4.52
C LEU A 81 -5.00 7.94 -3.92
N GLY A 82 -4.11 8.86 -3.54
CA GLY A 82 -4.47 10.12 -2.86
C GLY A 82 -4.52 11.36 -3.75
N PHE A 83 -3.71 11.42 -4.82
CA PHE A 83 -3.44 12.66 -5.55
C PHE A 83 -4.67 13.28 -6.25
N ASP A 84 -5.62 12.44 -6.67
CA ASP A 84 -6.87 12.87 -7.32
C ASP A 84 -8.11 12.66 -6.44
N ALA A 85 -7.96 12.30 -5.17
CA ALA A 85 -9.07 12.03 -4.25
C ALA A 85 -10.01 13.23 -4.09
N VAL A 86 -9.46 14.45 -4.07
CA VAL A 86 -10.20 15.71 -3.96
C VAL A 86 -10.31 16.39 -5.33
N ASN A 87 -9.22 16.40 -6.09
CA ASN A 87 -9.17 17.02 -7.42
C ASN A 87 -10.14 16.44 -8.43
N SER A 88 -10.41 15.13 -8.40
CA SER A 88 -11.36 14.51 -9.32
C SER A 88 -12.78 15.04 -9.12
N GLU A 89 -13.17 15.34 -7.88
CA GLU A 89 -14.49 15.91 -7.58
C GLU A 89 -14.57 17.38 -7.99
N PHE A 90 -13.48 18.14 -7.81
CA PHE A 90 -13.39 19.52 -8.29
C PHE A 90 -13.51 19.59 -9.82
N SER A 91 -12.77 18.73 -10.53
CA SER A 91 -12.80 18.67 -11.99
C SER A 91 -14.16 18.23 -12.55
N ARG A 92 -14.93 17.44 -11.79
CA ARG A 92 -16.28 16.99 -12.18
C ARG A 92 -17.39 17.95 -11.73
N GLY A 93 -17.06 19.02 -10.99
CA GLY A 93 -18.02 19.96 -10.45
C GLY A 93 -18.95 19.37 -9.37
N THR A 94 -18.63 18.19 -8.82
CA THR A 94 -19.51 17.48 -7.87
C THR A 94 -19.31 17.92 -6.41
N VAL A 95 -18.24 18.66 -6.11
CA VAL A 95 -17.93 19.14 -4.73
C VAL A 95 -19.07 19.95 -4.13
N SER A 96 -19.65 20.88 -4.90
CA SER A 96 -20.77 21.71 -4.42
C SER A 96 -21.99 20.86 -4.05
N ARG A 97 -22.27 19.80 -4.82
CA ARG A 97 -23.39 18.89 -4.58
C ARG A 97 -23.18 18.01 -3.35
N VAL A 98 -21.95 17.55 -3.10
CA VAL A 98 -21.62 16.75 -1.92
C VAL A 98 -21.65 17.61 -0.65
N LEU A 99 -21.13 18.83 -0.71
CA LEU A 99 -21.11 19.75 0.43
C LEU A 99 -22.45 20.44 0.70
N ALA A 100 -23.41 20.39 -0.24
CA ALA A 100 -24.79 20.83 0.00
C ALA A 100 -25.59 19.83 0.87
N GLN A 101 -25.10 18.60 1.01
CA GLN A 101 -25.64 17.65 1.99
C GLN A 101 -25.11 18.00 3.39
N PRO A 102 -25.82 17.63 4.47
CA PRO A 102 -25.40 17.90 5.85
C PRO A 102 -24.21 17.01 6.25
N ILE A 103 -23.05 17.24 5.64
CA ILE A 103 -21.79 16.53 5.86
C ILE A 103 -20.71 17.56 6.22
N TYR A 104 -20.10 17.40 7.39
CA TYR A 104 -18.97 18.22 7.81
C TYR A 104 -17.75 18.03 6.89
N ARG A 105 -17.02 19.12 6.62
CA ARG A 105 -15.82 19.10 5.76
C ARG A 105 -14.75 18.13 6.27
N ASP A 106 -14.56 18.07 7.58
CA ASP A 106 -13.59 17.15 8.20
C ASP A 106 -13.99 15.68 8.02
N SER A 107 -15.30 15.41 8.11
CA SER A 107 -15.85 14.07 7.86
C SER A 107 -15.72 13.62 6.40
N TRP A 108 -15.67 14.57 5.47
CA TRP A 108 -15.46 14.29 4.05
C TRP A 108 -13.99 13.96 3.76
N ILE A 109 -13.03 14.74 4.27
CA ILE A 109 -11.59 14.48 4.11
C ILE A 109 -11.18 13.19 4.84
N ASN A 110 -11.55 13.06 6.13
CA ASN A 110 -11.19 11.88 6.91
C ASN A 110 -11.87 10.60 6.38
N GLY A 111 -13.06 10.73 5.78
CA GLY A 111 -13.72 9.62 5.09
C GLY A 111 -12.90 9.11 3.90
N LYS A 112 -12.36 10.02 3.08
CA LYS A 112 -11.48 9.68 1.94
C LYS A 112 -10.16 9.07 2.41
N PHE A 113 -9.53 9.64 3.44
CA PHE A 113 -8.31 9.10 4.00
C PHE A 113 -8.51 7.68 4.58
N LEU A 114 -9.55 7.46 5.40
CA LEU A 114 -9.83 6.14 5.96
C LEU A 114 -10.17 5.11 4.89
N ALA A 115 -10.92 5.49 3.85
CA ALA A 115 -11.22 4.58 2.74
C ALA A 115 -9.94 4.18 1.99
N GLY A 116 -9.08 5.14 1.65
CA GLY A 116 -7.78 4.87 1.04
C GLY A 116 -6.87 4.02 1.92
N LEU A 117 -6.83 4.31 3.23
CA LEU A 117 -6.03 3.54 4.19
C LEU A 117 -6.54 2.10 4.32
N ALA A 118 -7.87 1.90 4.35
CA ALA A 118 -8.47 0.57 4.38
C ALA A 118 -8.19 -0.21 3.08
N THR A 119 -8.25 0.44 1.92
CA THR A 119 -7.87 -0.17 0.64
C THR A 119 -6.41 -0.60 0.65
N LEU A 120 -5.49 0.25 1.11
CA LEU A 120 -4.07 -0.08 1.25
C LEU A 120 -3.84 -1.22 2.26
N ALA A 121 -4.53 -1.20 3.40
CA ALA A 121 -4.47 -2.24 4.42
C ALA A 121 -4.91 -3.60 3.86
N LEU A 122 -6.04 -3.65 3.15
CA LEU A 122 -6.55 -4.88 2.54
C LEU A 122 -5.62 -5.38 1.43
N ALA A 123 -5.10 -4.49 0.59
CA ALA A 123 -4.15 -4.86 -0.45
C ALA A 123 -2.86 -5.44 0.15
N LEU A 124 -2.26 -4.75 1.12
CA LEU A 124 -1.03 -5.18 1.77
C LEU A 124 -1.24 -6.48 2.56
N ALA A 125 -2.34 -6.59 3.31
CA ALA A 125 -2.69 -7.82 4.02
C ALA A 125 -2.90 -8.99 3.06
N GLY A 126 -3.60 -8.78 1.95
CA GLY A 126 -3.80 -9.79 0.92
C GLY A 126 -2.48 -10.29 0.32
N ILE A 127 -1.58 -9.37 -0.03
CA ILE A 127 -0.24 -9.72 -0.53
C ILE A 127 0.56 -10.49 0.52
N ILE A 128 0.60 -10.02 1.76
CA ILE A 128 1.32 -10.70 2.86
C ILE A 128 0.75 -12.10 3.11
N LEU A 129 -0.58 -12.28 3.09
CA LEU A 129 -1.21 -13.59 3.29
C LEU A 129 -0.91 -14.55 2.13
N ILE A 130 -0.89 -14.05 0.89
CA ILE A 130 -0.50 -14.86 -0.28
C ILE A 130 0.96 -15.29 -0.17
N ILE A 131 1.86 -14.34 0.16
CA ILE A 131 3.28 -14.62 0.39
C ILE A 131 3.45 -15.62 1.53
N PHE A 132 2.70 -15.46 2.60
CA PHE A 132 2.72 -16.36 3.74
C PHE A 132 2.29 -17.79 3.34
N GLY A 133 1.23 -17.92 2.53
CA GLY A 133 0.82 -19.20 1.96
C GLY A 133 1.88 -19.84 1.06
N LEU A 134 2.57 -19.03 0.24
CA LEU A 134 3.70 -19.50 -0.57
C LEU A 134 4.90 -19.92 0.29
N GLY A 135 5.18 -19.16 1.36
CA GLY A 135 6.24 -19.48 2.32
C GLY A 135 5.97 -20.79 3.05
N LEU A 136 4.73 -21.04 3.48
CA LEU A 136 4.30 -22.32 4.06
C LEU A 136 4.53 -23.48 3.10
N TYR A 137 4.15 -23.32 1.83
CA TYR A 137 4.35 -24.33 0.79
C TYR A 137 5.84 -24.62 0.53
N ALA A 138 6.68 -23.58 0.50
CA ALA A 138 8.10 -23.70 0.20
C ALA A 138 8.94 -24.22 1.38
N LEU A 139 8.62 -23.81 2.62
CA LEU A 139 9.38 -24.14 3.83
C LEU A 139 8.87 -25.41 4.51
N GLY A 140 7.59 -25.76 4.36
CA GLY A 140 7.00 -27.00 4.88
C GLY A 140 6.71 -27.02 6.39
N PHE A 141 6.99 -25.94 7.13
CA PHE A 141 6.66 -25.83 8.56
C PHE A 141 5.94 -24.51 8.87
N PRO A 142 4.96 -24.49 9.79
CA PRO A 142 4.26 -23.26 10.16
C PRO A 142 5.16 -22.29 10.93
N PRO A 143 4.93 -20.97 10.82
CA PRO A 143 5.69 -19.98 11.59
C PRO A 143 5.43 -20.15 13.08
N GLY A 144 6.43 -19.81 13.89
CA GLY A 144 6.25 -19.68 15.33
C GLY A 144 5.38 -18.46 15.68
N GLY A 145 4.82 -18.42 16.90
CA GLY A 145 4.06 -17.27 17.38
C GLY A 145 4.87 -15.95 17.37
N GLY A 146 6.17 -16.03 17.64
CA GLY A 146 7.09 -14.89 17.55
C GLY A 146 7.27 -14.38 16.12
N GLU A 147 7.27 -15.26 15.12
CA GLU A 147 7.36 -14.87 13.71
C GLU A 147 6.07 -14.22 13.22
N LEU A 148 4.90 -14.72 13.65
CA LEU A 148 3.61 -14.09 13.38
C LEU A 148 3.55 -12.67 13.95
N ALA A 149 4.04 -12.45 15.18
CA ALA A 149 4.10 -11.11 15.77
C ALA A 149 5.03 -10.17 14.97
N ARG A 150 6.15 -10.68 14.45
CA ARG A 150 7.08 -9.91 13.60
C ARG A 150 6.46 -9.57 12.24
N MET A 151 5.77 -10.51 11.60
CA MET A 151 5.02 -10.23 10.36
C MET A 151 3.91 -9.21 10.58
N PHE A 152 3.18 -9.32 11.69
CA PHE A 152 2.14 -8.35 12.03
C PHE A 152 2.74 -6.96 12.26
N THR A 153 3.89 -6.89 12.94
CA THR A 153 4.62 -5.63 13.13
C THR A 153 5.07 -5.05 11.78
N PHE A 154 5.58 -5.89 10.87
CA PHE A 154 5.93 -5.49 9.51
C PHE A 154 4.71 -4.94 8.75
N PHE A 155 3.55 -5.59 8.85
CA PHE A 155 2.30 -5.11 8.28
C PHE A 155 1.91 -3.72 8.82
N VAL A 156 1.94 -3.53 10.14
CA VAL A 156 1.58 -2.25 10.78
C VAL A 156 2.53 -1.14 10.34
N ILE A 157 3.84 -1.38 10.35
CA ILE A 157 4.84 -0.40 9.91
C ILE A 157 4.64 -0.06 8.43
N GLY A 158 4.43 -1.08 7.58
CA GLY A 158 4.16 -0.89 6.16
C GLY A 158 2.88 -0.07 5.92
N LEU A 159 1.83 -0.33 6.71
CA LEU A 159 0.57 0.41 6.62
C LEU A 159 0.73 1.88 7.03
N VAL A 160 1.47 2.17 8.11
CA VAL A 160 1.77 3.54 8.52
C VAL A 160 2.57 4.27 7.45
N TYR A 161 3.57 3.60 6.87
CA TYR A 161 4.38 4.15 5.80
C TYR A 161 3.55 4.50 4.56
N LEU A 162 2.73 3.57 4.06
CA LEU A 162 1.84 3.84 2.92
C LEU A 162 0.78 4.90 3.25
N GLY A 163 0.27 4.89 4.47
CA GLY A 163 -0.70 5.86 4.97
C GLY A 163 -0.15 7.29 5.00
N PHE A 164 1.13 7.46 5.34
CA PHE A 164 1.80 8.76 5.27
C PHE A 164 1.79 9.32 3.84
N TRP A 165 2.17 8.50 2.85
CA TRP A 165 2.17 8.92 1.45
C TRP A 165 0.77 9.18 0.88
N LEU A 166 -0.22 8.39 1.32
CA LEU A 166 -1.62 8.66 1.01
C LEU A 166 -2.07 10.02 1.56
N ALA A 167 -1.76 10.32 2.83
CA ALA A 167 -2.10 11.59 3.44
C ALA A 167 -1.45 12.77 2.69
N LEU A 168 -0.19 12.61 2.30
CA LEU A 168 0.56 13.59 1.52
C LEU A 168 -0.06 13.81 0.13
N GLY A 169 -0.46 12.72 -0.56
CA GLY A 169 -1.17 12.80 -1.83
C GLY A 169 -2.52 13.54 -1.71
N ILE A 170 -3.28 13.26 -0.65
CA ILE A 170 -4.55 13.96 -0.37
C ILE A 170 -4.29 15.44 -0.06
N LEU A 171 -3.25 15.77 0.72
CA LEU A 171 -2.88 17.15 1.03
C LEU A 171 -2.61 17.95 -0.27
N PHE A 172 -1.81 17.40 -1.19
CA PHE A 172 -1.57 18.04 -2.47
C PHE A 172 -2.80 18.07 -3.38
N SER A 173 -3.71 17.10 -3.25
CA SER A 173 -5.02 17.11 -3.91
C SER A 173 -5.90 18.27 -3.45
N ILE A 174 -5.74 18.72 -2.20
CA ILE A 174 -6.44 19.89 -1.65
C ILE A 174 -5.76 21.19 -2.09
N LEU A 175 -4.43 21.22 -2.11
CA LEU A 175 -3.65 22.43 -2.41
C LEU A 175 -3.68 22.82 -3.89
N PHE A 176 -3.56 21.86 -4.79
CA PHE A 176 -3.53 22.09 -6.23
C PHE A 176 -4.85 21.70 -6.86
N ARG A 177 -5.45 22.56 -7.70
CA ARG A 177 -6.71 22.28 -8.43
C ARG A 177 -6.59 21.30 -9.60
N GLN A 178 -5.36 21.10 -10.11
CA GLN A 178 -5.09 20.21 -11.23
C GLN A 178 -4.48 18.91 -10.70
N ALA A 179 -5.06 17.77 -11.12
CA ALA A 179 -4.59 16.45 -10.71
C ALA A 179 -3.12 16.19 -11.11
N ALA A 180 -2.71 16.68 -12.29
CA ALA A 180 -1.32 16.56 -12.76
C ALA A 180 -0.34 17.29 -11.82
N SER A 181 -0.63 18.53 -11.42
CA SER A 181 0.21 19.29 -10.50
C SER A 181 0.27 18.65 -9.10
N SER A 182 -0.85 18.12 -8.61
CA SER A 182 -0.91 17.38 -7.35
C SER A 182 -0.01 16.13 -7.37
N ALA A 183 -0.10 15.34 -8.45
CA ALA A 183 0.73 14.15 -8.63
C ALA A 183 2.22 14.53 -8.70
N LEU A 184 2.57 15.51 -9.53
CA LEU A 184 3.96 15.94 -9.72
C LEU A 184 4.57 16.51 -8.43
N ALA A 185 3.81 17.30 -7.66
CA ALA A 185 4.27 17.82 -6.37
C ALA A 185 4.52 16.70 -5.36
N SER A 186 3.61 15.73 -5.29
CA SER A 186 3.76 14.54 -4.44
C SER A 186 5.00 13.73 -4.80
N VAL A 187 5.22 13.50 -6.10
CA VAL A 187 6.37 12.77 -6.63
C VAL A 187 7.67 13.55 -6.41
N ALA A 188 7.66 14.87 -6.56
CA ALA A 188 8.83 15.72 -6.31
C ALA A 188 9.27 15.66 -4.84
N VAL A 189 8.32 15.70 -3.90
CA VAL A 189 8.63 15.52 -2.48
C VAL A 189 9.20 14.14 -2.21
N TRP A 190 8.62 13.10 -2.81
CA TRP A 190 9.14 11.74 -2.67
C TRP A 190 10.60 11.63 -3.16
N LEU A 191 10.90 12.10 -4.37
CA LEU A 191 12.25 12.04 -4.95
C LEU A 191 13.26 12.91 -4.21
N PHE A 192 12.83 13.98 -3.55
CA PHE A 192 13.73 14.83 -2.76
C PHE A 192 14.17 14.17 -1.45
N PHE A 193 13.32 13.32 -0.86
CA PHE A 193 13.57 12.67 0.43
C PHE A 193 14.02 11.20 0.32
N THR A 194 14.16 10.66 -0.89
CA THR A 194 14.59 9.26 -1.17
C THR A 194 15.96 9.25 -1.81
#